data_AF-A0A1B1MWL3-F1
#
_entry.id   AF-A0A1B1MWL3-F1
#
_cell.length_a   1.000
_cell.length_b   1.000
_cell.length_c   1.000
_cell.angle_alpha   90.00
_cell.angle_beta   90.00
_cell.angle_gamma   90.00
#
_symmetry.space_group_name_H-M   'P 1'
#
loop_
_entity.id
_entity.type
_entity.pdbx_description
1 polymer ?
#
loop_
_entity_poly.entity_id
_entity_poly.type
_entity_poly.pdbx_seq_one_letter_code
_entity_poly.pdbx_strand_id
1 'polypeptide(L)'
;MTDKQTEPRSGAQEQQKQGQHIKPQPGNSGQARENRARMLISCPDGPGIVAAVSRFLFEHGANIVQSDQYTMDPEGGMFFMRIEFDLDQLPVRLSSMEQDFEEVARHFRMNWSIHPLSRRKKLAIFVSKEDHCLVELLWQWQAGDLDAEISMVISNHPDMGDYVRSFGIPYHHIPVTPETKSEAERRQLELVNGKVDVIVLARYMQILSPALIQPYRNRLINIHHSFLPAFVGGKPYAQAYDRGVKIIGATAHYVTEELDGGPIIEQDVQRVSHRDNVAELKRIGRTIERVVLARAVKWHIEDRILVHQNKTVVFN
;
A
#
# COMPACT_ATOMS: atom_id res chain seq x y z
N MET A 1 60.23 28.67 43.36
CA MET A 1 60.17 29.46 42.11
C MET A 1 61.28 28.90 41.24
N THR A 2 61.12 28.33 40.05
CA THR A 2 60.03 28.29 39.06
C THR A 2 60.44 27.23 38.01
N ASP A 3 59.50 26.88 37.12
CA ASP A 3 59.62 26.16 35.85
C ASP A 3 59.67 24.62 35.90
N LYS A 4 58.63 23.88 35.48
CA LYS A 4 57.89 23.75 34.19
C LYS A 4 58.45 22.64 33.29
N GLN A 5 57.68 21.55 33.28
CA GLN A 5 57.22 20.73 32.15
C GLN A 5 58.24 20.18 31.15
N THR A 6 58.25 18.84 31.03
CA THR A 6 57.98 18.13 29.76
C THR A 6 57.82 16.63 30.03
N GLU A 7 56.63 16.07 29.77
CA GLU A 7 56.42 14.62 29.61
C GLU A 7 55.87 14.34 28.21
N PRO A 8 56.22 13.20 27.58
CA PRO A 8 55.98 12.96 26.16
C PRO A 8 54.62 12.28 25.88
N ARG A 9 54.13 12.56 24.66
CA ARG A 9 52.91 12.04 24.04
C ARG A 9 52.96 10.51 23.87
N SER A 10 51.91 9.81 24.31
CA SER A 10 51.59 8.43 23.90
C SER A 10 50.33 8.40 23.03
N GLY A 11 50.36 7.55 21.99
CA GLY A 11 49.46 7.59 20.84
C GLY A 11 48.00 7.29 21.12
N ALA A 12 47.14 7.95 20.34
CA ALA A 12 45.73 7.64 20.23
C ALA A 12 45.54 6.45 19.28
N GLN A 13 44.98 5.35 19.78
CA GLN A 13 44.40 4.28 18.98
C GLN A 13 42.92 4.61 18.76
N GLU A 14 42.54 4.88 17.50
CA GLU A 14 41.15 4.95 17.05
C GLU A 14 40.53 3.55 17.11
N GLN A 15 39.55 3.36 17.99
CA GLN A 15 38.67 2.19 17.96
C GLN A 15 37.47 2.47 17.06
N GLN A 16 37.42 1.78 15.92
CA GLN A 16 36.27 1.66 15.05
C GLN A 16 35.09 1.05 15.82
N LYS A 17 34.06 1.85 16.13
CA LYS A 17 32.76 1.34 16.57
C LYS A 17 31.96 0.90 15.34
N GLN A 18 31.95 -0.41 15.08
CA GLN A 18 30.98 -1.02 14.18
C GLN A 18 29.58 -0.81 14.73
N GLY A 19 28.71 -0.19 13.93
CA GLY A 19 27.30 0.01 14.24
C GLY A 19 26.57 -1.32 14.32
N GLN A 20 26.24 -1.75 15.53
CA GLN A 20 25.28 -2.82 15.75
C GLN A 20 23.89 -2.29 15.43
N HIS A 21 23.25 -2.84 14.40
CA HIS A 21 21.82 -2.68 14.16
C HIS A 21 21.05 -3.19 15.39
N ILE A 22 20.52 -2.26 16.18
CA ILE A 22 19.60 -2.55 17.25
C ILE A 22 18.29 -3.02 16.59
N LYS A 23 18.06 -4.34 16.56
CA LYS A 23 16.71 -4.85 16.32
C LYS A 23 15.82 -4.37 17.47
N PRO A 24 14.67 -3.72 17.19
CA PRO A 24 13.76 -3.31 18.25
C PRO A 24 13.27 -4.55 19.01
N GLN A 25 13.43 -4.57 20.33
CA GLN A 25 12.82 -5.59 21.17
C GLN A 25 11.30 -5.38 21.20
N PRO A 26 10.48 -6.44 21.13
CA PRO A 26 9.03 -6.32 21.24
C PRO A 26 8.68 -5.98 22.69
N GLY A 27 8.48 -4.69 22.98
CA GLY A 27 7.77 -4.26 24.19
C GLY A 27 6.28 -4.63 24.12
N ASN A 28 5.51 -4.17 25.09
CA ASN A 28 4.05 -4.40 25.26
C ASN A 28 3.20 -4.18 23.97
N SER A 29 3.75 -3.52 22.95
CA SER A 29 3.18 -3.37 21.60
C SER A 29 3.09 -4.69 20.82
N GLY A 30 3.95 -5.68 21.08
CA GLY A 30 3.93 -6.98 20.41
C GLY A 30 2.70 -7.81 20.77
N GLN A 31 2.37 -7.87 22.06
CA GLN A 31 1.21 -8.62 22.55
C GLN A 31 -0.12 -7.96 22.16
N ALA A 32 -0.18 -6.61 22.19
CA ALA A 32 -1.32 -5.87 21.67
C ALA A 32 -1.55 -6.14 20.18
N ARG A 33 -0.49 -6.32 19.39
CA ARG A 33 -0.59 -6.64 17.95
C ARG A 33 -1.03 -8.08 17.69
N GLU A 34 -0.62 -9.03 18.54
CA GLU A 34 -1.01 -10.44 18.43
C GLU A 34 -2.51 -10.67 18.66
N ASN A 35 -3.11 -9.88 19.54
CA ASN A 35 -4.52 -9.97 19.91
C ASN A 35 -5.44 -9.02 19.12
N ARG A 36 -4.92 -8.28 18.15
CA ARG A 36 -5.70 -7.28 17.41
C ARG A 36 -6.05 -7.76 16.00
N ALA A 37 -7.28 -7.48 15.58
CA ALA A 37 -7.74 -7.72 14.21
C ALA A 37 -8.53 -6.54 13.65
N ARG A 38 -8.65 -6.52 12.32
CA ARG A 38 -9.57 -5.64 11.58
C ARG A 38 -10.61 -6.48 10.87
N MET A 39 -11.86 -6.11 11.04
CA MET A 39 -12.99 -6.69 10.33
C MET A 39 -13.49 -5.70 9.28
N LEU A 40 -13.67 -6.19 8.05
CA LEU A 40 -14.29 -5.44 6.96
C LEU A 40 -15.60 -6.09 6.58
N ILE A 41 -16.64 -5.27 6.40
CA ILE A 41 -17.99 -5.71 6.06
C ILE A 41 -18.54 -4.83 4.95
N SER A 42 -19.21 -5.47 3.98
CA SER A 42 -20.06 -4.82 3.00
C SER A 42 -21.34 -5.64 2.78
N CYS A 43 -22.51 -5.01 2.84
CA CYS A 43 -23.80 -5.68 2.65
C CYS A 43 -24.86 -4.69 2.12
N PRO A 44 -26.02 -5.18 1.63
CA PRO A 44 -27.19 -4.31 1.46
C PRO A 44 -27.54 -3.63 2.79
N ASP A 45 -27.85 -2.34 2.75
CA ASP A 45 -28.17 -1.58 3.95
C ASP A 45 -29.52 -2.00 4.56
N GLY A 46 -29.64 -1.82 5.86
CA GLY A 46 -30.84 -2.17 6.62
C GLY A 46 -30.66 -2.01 8.14
N PRO A 47 -31.78 -1.92 8.88
CA PRO A 47 -31.72 -1.78 10.33
C PRO A 47 -31.10 -3.02 11.00
N GLY A 48 -30.36 -2.79 12.08
CA GLY A 48 -29.84 -3.85 12.95
C GLY A 48 -28.45 -4.36 12.61
N ILE A 49 -27.83 -3.95 11.50
CA ILE A 49 -26.48 -4.39 11.10
C ILE A 49 -25.45 -4.09 12.21
N VAL A 50 -25.32 -2.82 12.60
CA VAL A 50 -24.35 -2.38 13.63
C VAL A 50 -24.62 -3.07 14.97
N ALA A 51 -25.89 -3.22 15.36
CA ALA A 51 -26.27 -3.89 16.60
C ALA A 51 -25.88 -5.38 16.59
N ALA A 52 -26.10 -6.08 15.48
CA ALA A 52 -25.75 -7.49 15.35
C ALA A 52 -24.22 -7.71 15.38
N VAL A 53 -23.47 -6.89 14.65
CA VAL A 53 -22.00 -7.00 14.59
C VAL A 53 -21.36 -6.64 15.94
N SER A 54 -21.77 -5.52 16.55
CA SER A 54 -21.24 -5.12 17.87
C SER A 54 -21.59 -6.13 18.96
N ARG A 55 -22.81 -6.68 18.95
CA ARG A 55 -23.23 -7.73 19.87
C ARG A 55 -22.41 -9.01 19.68
N PHE A 56 -22.21 -9.45 18.44
CA PHE A 56 -21.38 -10.61 18.13
C PHE A 56 -19.97 -10.48 18.69
N LEU A 57 -19.33 -9.32 18.47
CA LEU A 57 -18.00 -9.03 19.00
C LEU A 57 -17.99 -9.05 20.54
N PHE A 58 -19.00 -8.43 21.16
CA PHE A 58 -19.15 -8.42 22.61
C PHE A 58 -19.34 -9.84 23.19
N GLU A 59 -20.15 -10.69 22.57
CA GLU A 59 -20.40 -12.08 23.00
C GLU A 59 -19.13 -12.95 22.90
N HIS A 60 -18.20 -12.60 22.00
CA HIS A 60 -16.87 -13.20 21.93
C HIS A 60 -15.87 -12.57 22.90
N GLY A 61 -16.26 -11.55 23.68
CA GLY A 61 -15.36 -10.83 24.58
C GLY A 61 -14.34 -9.95 23.86
N ALA A 62 -14.62 -9.55 22.61
CA ALA A 62 -13.79 -8.59 21.90
C ALA A 62 -14.06 -7.16 22.38
N ASN A 63 -13.02 -6.35 22.46
CA ASN A 63 -13.11 -4.92 22.75
C ASN A 63 -12.87 -4.12 21.47
N ILE A 64 -13.87 -3.32 21.07
CA ILE A 64 -13.76 -2.47 19.88
C ILE A 64 -12.85 -1.28 20.20
N VAL A 65 -11.83 -1.07 19.36
CA VAL A 65 -10.84 0.00 19.46
C VAL A 65 -11.14 1.15 18.49
N GLN A 66 -11.59 0.80 17.29
CA GLN A 66 -12.02 1.75 16.27
C GLN A 66 -13.21 1.16 15.50
N SER A 67 -14.17 1.99 15.15
CA SER A 67 -15.35 1.59 14.38
C SER A 67 -15.74 2.70 13.41
N ASP A 68 -15.67 2.40 12.13
CA ASP A 68 -16.06 3.30 11.04
C ASP A 68 -17.19 2.64 10.25
N GLN A 69 -18.18 3.42 9.85
CA GLN A 69 -19.31 2.95 9.07
C GLN A 69 -19.76 4.00 8.05
N TYR A 70 -20.25 3.52 6.91
CA TYR A 70 -20.75 4.37 5.84
C TYR A 70 -21.91 3.69 5.12
N THR A 71 -22.94 4.47 4.82
CA THR A 71 -24.09 4.06 4.00
C THR A 71 -24.10 4.89 2.72
N MET A 72 -24.20 4.23 1.56
CA MET A 72 -24.33 4.92 0.28
C MET A 72 -25.72 5.53 0.08
N ASP A 73 -26.77 4.78 0.44
CA ASP A 73 -28.16 5.22 0.39
C ASP A 73 -28.96 4.45 1.47
N PRO A 74 -29.63 5.14 2.40
CA PRO A 74 -30.48 4.50 3.41
C PRO A 74 -31.66 3.70 2.82
N GLU A 75 -32.09 3.98 1.59
CA GLU A 75 -33.15 3.25 0.89
C GLU A 75 -32.58 2.37 -0.23
N GLY A 76 -32.18 1.14 0.13
CA GLY A 76 -31.74 0.13 -0.84
C GLY A 76 -30.28 0.29 -1.31
N GLY A 77 -29.50 1.13 -0.64
CA GLY A 77 -28.06 1.24 -0.86
C GLY A 77 -27.25 0.13 -0.21
N MET A 78 -25.94 0.34 -0.20
CA MET A 78 -24.97 -0.54 0.44
C MET A 78 -24.47 0.07 1.75
N PHE A 79 -24.25 -0.79 2.73
CA PHE A 79 -23.62 -0.51 4.01
C PHE A 79 -22.18 -1.04 4.01
N PHE A 80 -21.28 -0.27 4.59
CA PHE A 80 -19.85 -0.58 4.71
C PHE A 80 -19.41 -0.34 6.14
N MET A 81 -18.57 -1.22 6.67
CA MET A 81 -18.04 -1.09 8.03
C MET A 81 -16.62 -1.60 8.13
N ARG A 82 -15.80 -0.89 8.90
CA ARG A 82 -14.47 -1.30 9.34
C ARG A 82 -14.42 -1.25 10.86
N ILE A 83 -14.07 -2.37 11.48
CA ILE A 83 -13.91 -2.45 12.94
C ILE A 83 -12.50 -2.93 13.24
N GLU A 84 -11.78 -2.19 14.08
CA GLU A 84 -10.56 -2.67 14.72
C GLU A 84 -10.88 -3.08 16.15
N PHE A 85 -10.52 -4.31 16.55
CA PHE A 85 -10.85 -4.85 17.85
C PHE A 85 -9.71 -5.67 18.45
N ASP A 86 -9.64 -5.67 19.78
CA ASP A 86 -8.76 -6.54 20.56
C ASP A 86 -9.54 -7.76 21.04
N LEU A 87 -8.93 -8.95 20.93
CA LEU A 87 -9.46 -10.22 21.40
C LEU A 87 -8.33 -11.07 21.97
N ASP A 88 -8.42 -11.41 23.25
CA ASP A 88 -7.42 -12.28 23.88
C ASP A 88 -7.37 -13.65 23.22
N GLN A 89 -6.14 -14.13 22.97
CA GLN A 89 -5.87 -15.40 22.29
C GLN A 89 -6.45 -15.48 20.88
N LEU A 90 -6.53 -14.33 20.18
CA LEU A 90 -7.02 -14.22 18.81
C LEU A 90 -6.50 -15.33 17.88
N PRO A 91 -5.18 -15.70 17.84
CA PRO A 91 -4.69 -16.71 16.90
C PRO A 91 -5.35 -18.08 17.03
N VAL A 92 -5.78 -18.48 18.24
CA VAL A 92 -6.43 -19.77 18.50
C VAL A 92 -7.96 -19.66 18.33
N ARG A 93 -8.51 -18.47 18.57
CA ARG A 93 -9.96 -18.21 18.57
C ARG A 93 -10.52 -17.71 17.25
N LEU A 94 -9.65 -17.27 16.33
CA LEU A 94 -10.06 -16.69 15.05
C LEU A 94 -10.95 -17.64 14.24
N SER A 95 -10.54 -18.90 14.08
CA SER A 95 -11.30 -19.85 13.26
C SER A 95 -12.68 -20.18 13.81
N SER A 96 -12.86 -20.25 15.14
CA SER A 96 -14.19 -20.43 15.73
C SER A 96 -15.03 -19.17 15.59
N MET A 97 -14.44 -18.00 15.83
CA MET A 97 -15.11 -16.71 15.64
C MET A 97 -15.58 -16.52 14.20
N GLU A 98 -14.76 -16.90 13.21
CA GLU A 98 -15.15 -16.85 11.80
C GLU A 98 -16.33 -17.76 11.49
N GLN A 99 -16.35 -18.99 12.04
CA GLN A 99 -17.47 -19.93 11.90
C GLN A 99 -18.76 -19.40 12.54
N ASP A 100 -18.67 -18.82 13.73
CA ASP A 100 -19.82 -18.28 14.45
C ASP A 100 -20.38 -17.03 13.75
N PHE A 101 -19.53 -16.22 13.11
CA PHE A 101 -19.98 -15.03 12.38
C PHE A 101 -20.76 -15.35 11.10
N GLU A 102 -20.61 -16.55 10.53
CA GLU A 102 -21.31 -16.96 9.30
C GLU A 102 -22.85 -16.86 9.44
N GLU A 103 -23.39 -17.04 10.64
CA GLU A 103 -24.84 -16.86 10.86
C GLU A 103 -25.28 -15.40 10.67
N VAL A 104 -24.55 -14.47 11.29
CA VAL A 104 -24.79 -13.03 11.15
C VAL A 104 -24.57 -12.61 9.70
N ALA A 105 -23.47 -13.05 9.10
CA ALA A 105 -23.14 -12.73 7.72
C ALA A 105 -24.22 -13.19 6.74
N ARG A 106 -24.73 -14.41 6.90
CA ARG A 106 -25.81 -14.96 6.05
C ARG A 106 -27.11 -14.19 6.22
N HIS A 107 -27.47 -13.82 7.45
CA HIS A 107 -28.71 -13.07 7.73
C HIS A 107 -28.73 -11.72 6.99
N PHE A 108 -27.62 -10.99 7.02
CA PHE A 108 -27.50 -9.68 6.40
C PHE A 108 -26.93 -9.70 4.96
N ARG A 109 -26.60 -10.88 4.43
CA ARG A 109 -25.94 -11.06 3.12
C ARG A 109 -24.61 -10.29 3.02
N MET A 110 -23.78 -10.42 4.05
CA MET A 110 -22.49 -9.75 4.14
C MET A 110 -21.43 -10.43 3.29
N ASN A 111 -20.68 -9.62 2.55
CA ASN A 111 -19.32 -9.94 2.17
C ASN A 111 -18.38 -9.36 3.24
N TRP A 112 -17.62 -10.23 3.89
CA TRP A 112 -16.84 -9.87 5.07
C TRP A 112 -15.48 -10.58 5.10
N SER A 113 -14.58 -10.04 5.93
CA SER A 113 -13.27 -10.65 6.19
C SER A 113 -12.72 -10.16 7.54
N ILE A 114 -11.89 -10.98 8.18
CA ILE A 114 -11.14 -10.62 9.39
C ILE A 114 -9.64 -10.74 9.09
N HIS A 115 -8.88 -9.71 9.45
CA HIS A 115 -7.45 -9.59 9.20
C HIS A 115 -6.71 -9.37 10.52
N PRO A 116 -6.03 -10.41 11.06
CA PRO A 116 -5.17 -10.26 12.24
C PRO A 116 -3.99 -9.33 11.94
N LEU A 117 -3.72 -8.37 12.83
CA LEU A 117 -2.58 -7.46 12.67
C LEU A 117 -1.24 -8.18 12.82
N SER A 118 -1.20 -9.32 13.54
CA SER A 118 -0.01 -10.17 13.63
C SER A 118 0.54 -10.59 12.26
N ARG A 119 -0.33 -10.74 11.25
CA ARG A 119 0.07 -11.02 9.87
C ARG A 119 0.27 -9.71 9.10
N ARG A 120 1.54 -9.35 8.89
CA ARG A 120 1.89 -8.29 7.93
C ARG A 120 1.56 -8.72 6.51
N LYS A 121 0.98 -7.81 5.73
CA LYS A 121 0.76 -8.04 4.29
C LYS A 121 2.10 -8.03 3.56
N LYS A 122 2.23 -8.90 2.57
CA LYS A 122 3.40 -9.07 1.71
C LYS A 122 3.21 -8.32 0.40
N LEU A 123 4.17 -7.47 0.05
CA LEU A 123 4.12 -6.57 -1.11
C LEU A 123 5.13 -7.05 -2.16
N ALA A 124 4.71 -7.06 -3.44
CA ALA A 124 5.64 -6.95 -4.56
C ALA A 124 5.58 -5.53 -5.12
N ILE A 125 6.74 -4.91 -5.38
CA ILE A 125 6.79 -3.61 -6.04
C ILE A 125 7.33 -3.79 -7.46
N PHE A 126 6.57 -3.36 -8.46
CA PHE A 126 6.96 -3.36 -9.85
C PHE A 126 7.41 -1.95 -10.23
N VAL A 127 8.59 -1.83 -10.84
CA VAL A 127 9.21 -0.54 -11.17
C VAL A 127 9.85 -0.57 -12.55
N SER A 128 9.81 0.55 -13.29
CA SER A 128 10.61 0.70 -14.51
C SER A 128 11.87 1.54 -14.23
N LYS A 129 12.09 2.65 -14.96
CA LYS A 129 13.27 3.52 -14.76
C LYS A 129 13.03 4.68 -13.79
N GLU A 130 11.77 5.08 -13.62
CA GLU A 130 11.44 6.17 -12.70
C GLU A 130 11.32 5.59 -11.28
N ASP A 131 12.12 6.14 -10.38
CA ASP A 131 12.43 5.56 -9.07
C ASP A 131 11.72 6.24 -7.90
N HIS A 132 11.23 7.47 -8.08
CA HIS A 132 10.70 8.33 -7.01
C HIS A 132 9.59 7.68 -6.18
N CYS A 133 8.70 6.91 -6.80
CA CYS A 133 7.66 6.14 -6.10
C CYS A 133 8.24 4.97 -5.31
N LEU A 134 9.19 4.23 -5.89
CA LEU A 134 9.86 3.12 -5.21
C LEU A 134 10.65 3.61 -4.00
N VAL A 135 11.44 4.68 -4.17
CA VAL A 135 12.27 5.27 -3.12
C VAL A 135 11.41 5.74 -1.94
N GLU A 136 10.27 6.38 -2.21
CA GLU A 136 9.33 6.80 -1.17
C GLU A 136 8.77 5.62 -0.36
N LEU A 137 8.33 4.55 -1.04
CA LEU A 137 7.81 3.36 -0.37
C LEU A 137 8.88 2.67 0.49
N LEU A 138 10.11 2.55 -0.02
CA LEU A 138 11.23 1.98 0.72
C LEU A 138 11.60 2.83 1.95
N TRP A 139 11.57 4.15 1.81
CA TRP A 139 11.84 5.07 2.91
C TRP A 139 10.78 4.95 4.02
N GLN A 140 9.49 4.99 3.67
CA GLN A 140 8.42 4.82 4.66
C GLN A 140 8.43 3.43 5.31
N TRP A 141 8.75 2.39 4.55
CA TRP A 141 8.93 1.05 5.09
C TRP A 141 10.07 0.98 6.10
N GLN A 142 11.24 1.56 5.78
CA GLN A 142 12.37 1.60 6.70
C GLN A 142 12.08 2.43 7.95
N ALA A 143 11.31 3.51 7.81
CA ALA A 143 10.88 4.35 8.93
C ALA A 143 9.83 3.69 9.83
N GLY A 144 9.19 2.60 9.37
CA GLY A 144 8.09 1.92 10.07
C GLY A 144 6.71 2.55 9.83
N ASP A 145 6.61 3.54 8.94
CA ASP A 145 5.36 4.21 8.56
C ASP A 145 4.50 3.36 7.62
N LEU A 146 5.12 2.37 6.96
CA LEU A 146 4.47 1.36 6.13
C LEU A 146 4.61 -0.02 6.79
N ASP A 147 3.61 -0.41 7.58
CA ASP A 147 3.59 -1.66 8.36
C ASP A 147 3.30 -2.90 7.49
N ALA A 148 4.26 -3.24 6.64
CA ALA A 148 4.18 -4.36 5.72
C ALA A 148 5.53 -5.08 5.53
N GLU A 149 5.52 -6.20 4.82
CA GLU A 149 6.71 -6.89 4.34
C GLU A 149 6.88 -6.61 2.85
N ILE A 150 8.00 -6.01 2.44
CA ILE A 150 8.34 -5.89 1.01
C ILE A 150 9.08 -7.16 0.61
N SER A 151 8.36 -8.10 0.01
CA SER A 151 8.88 -9.44 -0.33
C SER A 151 9.85 -9.39 -1.51
N MET A 152 9.62 -8.51 -2.47
CA MET A 152 10.45 -8.39 -3.67
C MET A 152 10.18 -7.10 -4.46
N VAL A 153 11.17 -6.70 -5.25
CA VAL A 153 11.02 -5.73 -6.32
C VAL A 153 11.23 -6.43 -7.67
N ILE A 154 10.34 -6.17 -8.63
CA ILE A 154 10.43 -6.68 -9.99
C ILE A 154 10.59 -5.50 -10.93
N SER A 155 11.53 -5.59 -11.88
CA SER A 155 11.73 -4.53 -12.86
C SER A 155 12.06 -5.07 -14.24
N ASN A 156 11.64 -4.34 -15.27
CA ASN A 156 12.08 -4.55 -16.64
C ASN A 156 13.46 -3.95 -16.95
N HIS A 157 14.08 -3.31 -15.97
CA HIS A 157 15.39 -2.66 -16.04
C HIS A 157 16.31 -3.12 -14.89
N PRO A 158 17.64 -2.96 -15.01
CA PRO A 158 18.57 -3.26 -13.91
C PRO A 158 18.79 -2.07 -12.95
N ASP A 159 18.37 -0.87 -13.32
CA ASP A 159 18.79 0.43 -12.77
C ASP A 159 18.70 0.54 -11.24
N MET A 160 17.65 -0.03 -10.62
CA MET A 160 17.42 0.07 -9.16
C MET A 160 17.91 -1.14 -8.36
N GLY A 161 18.61 -2.08 -9.00
CA GLY A 161 18.96 -3.37 -8.41
C GLY A 161 19.84 -3.26 -7.16
N ASP A 162 20.92 -2.50 -7.23
CA ASP A 162 21.87 -2.37 -6.11
C ASP A 162 21.28 -1.56 -4.95
N TYR A 163 20.51 -0.51 -5.28
CA TYR A 163 19.79 0.28 -4.30
C TYR A 163 18.82 -0.60 -3.50
N VAL A 164 17.95 -1.36 -4.17
CA VAL A 164 16.98 -2.25 -3.50
C VAL A 164 17.67 -3.33 -2.67
N ARG A 165 18.72 -3.96 -3.22
CA ARG A 165 19.48 -5.00 -2.51
C ARG A 165 20.16 -4.48 -1.24
N SER A 166 20.52 -3.20 -1.17
CA SER A 166 21.08 -2.59 0.04
C SER A 166 20.12 -2.61 1.25
N PHE A 167 18.81 -2.72 1.00
CA PHE A 167 17.78 -2.90 2.04
C PHE A 167 17.52 -4.39 2.39
N GLY A 168 18.25 -5.32 1.78
CA GLY A 168 18.05 -6.77 1.96
C GLY A 168 16.83 -7.32 1.19
N ILE A 169 16.27 -6.56 0.24
CA ILE A 169 15.09 -6.96 -0.53
C ILE A 169 15.53 -7.63 -1.84
N PRO A 170 14.95 -8.78 -2.22
CA PRO A 170 15.18 -9.41 -3.52
C PRO A 170 14.78 -8.50 -4.69
N TYR A 171 15.68 -8.36 -5.67
CA TYR A 171 15.42 -7.63 -6.91
C TYR A 171 15.51 -8.54 -8.13
N HIS A 172 14.39 -8.68 -8.85
CA HIS A 172 14.26 -9.52 -10.03
C HIS A 172 14.21 -8.67 -11.30
N HIS A 173 15.26 -8.76 -12.11
CA HIS A 173 15.29 -8.15 -13.43
C HIS A 173 14.65 -9.10 -14.46
N ILE A 174 13.53 -8.69 -15.05
CA ILE A 174 12.80 -9.41 -16.08
C ILE A 174 12.58 -8.46 -17.27
N PRO A 175 13.51 -8.43 -18.24
CA PRO A 175 13.35 -7.63 -19.46
C PRO A 175 12.04 -7.93 -20.19
N VAL A 176 11.42 -6.90 -20.76
CA VAL A 176 10.19 -7.01 -21.54
C VAL A 176 10.39 -6.37 -22.91
N THR A 177 10.16 -7.14 -23.97
CA THR A 177 9.98 -6.65 -25.35
C THR A 177 8.58 -7.03 -25.83
N PRO A 178 8.08 -6.46 -26.94
CA PRO A 178 6.79 -6.88 -27.50
C PRO A 178 6.69 -8.39 -27.74
N GLU A 179 7.78 -9.02 -28.17
CA GLU A 179 7.85 -10.46 -28.51
C GLU A 179 7.96 -11.34 -27.26
N THR A 180 8.59 -10.85 -26.19
CA THR A 180 8.82 -11.62 -24.96
C THR A 180 7.79 -11.34 -23.86
N LYS A 181 6.83 -10.46 -24.10
CA LYS A 181 5.88 -9.98 -23.09
C LYS A 181 5.15 -11.10 -22.36
N SER A 182 4.57 -12.06 -23.09
CA SER A 182 3.82 -13.17 -22.48
C SER A 182 4.70 -14.03 -21.57
N GLU A 183 5.94 -14.28 -21.99
CA GLU A 183 6.91 -15.04 -21.20
C GLU A 183 7.39 -14.26 -19.97
N ALA A 184 7.62 -12.96 -20.11
CA ALA A 184 7.99 -12.09 -19.00
C ALA A 184 6.88 -12.04 -17.94
N GLU A 185 5.62 -11.84 -18.34
CA GLU A 185 4.48 -11.84 -17.41
C GLU A 185 4.26 -13.20 -16.74
N ARG A 186 4.51 -14.31 -17.45
CA ARG A 186 4.49 -15.66 -16.84
C ARG A 186 5.53 -15.77 -15.71
N ARG A 187 6.77 -15.35 -15.96
CA ARG A 187 7.84 -15.33 -14.95
C ARG A 187 7.51 -14.40 -13.77
N GLN A 188 6.89 -13.25 -14.04
CA GLN A 188 6.43 -12.34 -13.01
C GLN A 188 5.39 -13.03 -12.12
N LEU A 189 4.37 -13.66 -12.72
CA LEU A 189 3.34 -14.43 -12.00
C LEU A 189 3.94 -15.54 -11.13
N GLU A 190 4.91 -16.31 -11.64
CA GLU A 190 5.60 -17.36 -10.87
C GLU A 190 6.35 -16.83 -9.64
N LEU A 191 6.87 -15.61 -9.73
CA LEU A 191 7.53 -14.97 -8.60
C LEU A 191 6.53 -14.48 -7.55
N VAL A 192 5.38 -13.95 -7.96
CA VAL A 192 4.42 -13.35 -7.01
C VAL A 192 3.38 -14.33 -6.47
N ASN A 193 3.01 -15.36 -7.23
CA ASN A 193 1.88 -16.23 -6.91
C ASN A 193 2.06 -16.96 -5.57
N GLY A 194 1.06 -16.84 -4.69
CA GLY A 194 1.07 -17.40 -3.33
C GLY A 194 2.09 -16.78 -2.37
N LYS A 195 2.86 -15.78 -2.81
CA LYS A 195 3.96 -15.17 -2.03
C LYS A 195 3.69 -13.74 -1.62
N VAL A 196 2.75 -13.05 -2.27
CA VAL A 196 2.38 -11.67 -1.98
C VAL A 196 0.87 -11.48 -1.88
N ASP A 197 0.46 -10.57 -1.02
CA ASP A 197 -0.93 -10.19 -0.83
C ASP A 197 -1.33 -9.07 -1.82
N VAL A 198 -0.40 -8.17 -2.15
CA VAL A 198 -0.62 -6.99 -3.01
C VAL A 198 0.57 -6.73 -3.94
N ILE A 199 0.28 -6.25 -5.14
CA ILE A 199 1.26 -5.78 -6.12
C ILE A 199 1.11 -4.26 -6.27
N VAL A 200 2.22 -3.54 -6.23
CA VAL A 200 2.26 -2.08 -6.38
C VAL A 200 3.05 -1.73 -7.64
N LEU A 201 2.41 -1.06 -8.60
CA LEU A 201 3.06 -0.52 -9.79
C LEU A 201 3.63 0.86 -9.47
N ALA A 202 4.85 0.90 -8.96
CA ALA A 202 5.60 2.14 -8.71
C ALA A 202 6.17 2.68 -10.02
N ARG A 203 5.30 3.28 -10.85
CA ARG A 203 5.64 3.76 -12.21
C ARG A 203 6.24 2.65 -13.10
N TYR A 204 5.64 1.47 -13.03
CA TYR A 204 5.91 0.39 -13.98
C TYR A 204 5.20 0.69 -15.31
N MET A 205 5.97 0.85 -16.38
CA MET A 205 5.49 1.45 -17.63
C MET A 205 5.00 0.43 -18.66
N GLN A 206 5.01 -0.87 -18.35
CA GLN A 206 4.45 -1.89 -19.24
C GLN A 206 2.95 -2.03 -18.99
N ILE A 207 2.17 -2.09 -20.08
CA ILE A 207 0.74 -2.42 -20.02
C ILE A 207 0.62 -3.89 -19.60
N LEU A 208 -0.17 -4.19 -18.58
CA LEU A 208 -0.34 -5.56 -18.09
C LEU A 208 -1.40 -6.31 -18.90
N SER A 209 -1.21 -7.62 -19.13
CA SER A 209 -2.28 -8.45 -19.69
C SER A 209 -3.34 -8.83 -18.65
N PRO A 210 -4.55 -9.24 -19.10
CA PRO A 210 -5.58 -9.78 -18.21
C PRO A 210 -5.09 -10.96 -17.35
N ALA A 211 -4.16 -11.78 -17.86
CA ALA A 211 -3.63 -12.93 -17.14
C ALA A 211 -2.85 -12.52 -15.87
N LEU A 212 -2.15 -11.39 -15.91
CA LEU A 212 -1.45 -10.83 -14.74
C LEU A 212 -2.41 -10.09 -13.80
N ILE A 213 -3.47 -9.45 -14.34
CA ILE A 213 -4.41 -8.63 -13.56
C ILE A 213 -5.41 -9.50 -12.77
N GLN A 214 -6.03 -10.49 -13.40
CA GLN A 214 -7.17 -11.23 -12.85
C GLN A 214 -6.91 -11.87 -11.47
N PRO A 215 -5.75 -12.52 -11.21
CA PRO A 215 -5.46 -13.10 -9.90
C PRO A 215 -5.34 -12.05 -8.77
N TYR A 216 -5.08 -10.79 -9.12
CA TYR A 216 -4.83 -9.68 -8.20
C TYR A 216 -5.87 -8.57 -8.32
N ARG A 217 -7.10 -8.88 -8.76
CA ARG A 217 -8.22 -7.91 -8.75
C ARG A 217 -8.35 -7.28 -7.36
N ASN A 218 -8.46 -5.95 -7.31
CA ASN A 218 -8.47 -5.14 -6.08
C ASN A 218 -7.25 -5.33 -5.16
N ARG A 219 -6.16 -5.89 -5.68
CA ARG A 219 -4.87 -6.12 -5.00
C ARG A 219 -3.67 -5.76 -5.88
N LEU A 220 -3.92 -4.98 -6.94
CA LEU A 220 -2.91 -4.46 -7.84
C LEU A 220 -3.12 -2.94 -7.94
N ILE A 221 -2.24 -2.16 -7.31
CA ILE A 221 -2.37 -0.70 -7.18
C ILE A 221 -1.44 -0.04 -8.18
N ASN A 222 -1.95 0.93 -8.93
CA ASN A 222 -1.17 1.73 -9.86
C ASN A 222 -1.19 3.22 -9.48
N ILE A 223 -0.17 3.95 -9.92
CA ILE A 223 -0.13 5.42 -9.87
C ILE A 223 -0.12 5.97 -11.30
N HIS A 224 -1.18 6.71 -11.62
CA HIS A 224 -1.27 7.47 -12.86
C HIS A 224 -0.87 8.93 -12.60
N HIS A 225 -0.09 9.50 -13.51
CA HIS A 225 0.60 10.79 -13.36
C HIS A 225 -0.24 11.99 -13.86
N SER A 226 -1.54 11.78 -13.99
CA SER A 226 -2.53 12.80 -14.28
C SER A 226 -3.65 12.72 -13.24
N PHE A 227 -4.40 13.82 -13.12
CA PHE A 227 -5.65 13.85 -12.38
C PHE A 227 -6.75 13.27 -13.28
N LEU A 228 -6.98 11.96 -13.20
CA LEU A 228 -8.03 11.30 -13.97
C LEU A 228 -9.40 11.95 -13.69
N PRO A 229 -10.25 12.13 -14.72
CA PRO A 229 -10.15 11.60 -16.08
C PRO A 229 -9.36 12.48 -17.09
N ALA A 230 -8.68 13.55 -16.65
CA ALA A 230 -7.96 14.44 -17.56
C ALA A 230 -6.63 13.83 -18.04
N PHE A 231 -6.28 14.06 -19.31
CA PHE A 231 -4.98 13.69 -19.92
C PHE A 231 -4.62 12.20 -19.86
N VAL A 232 -5.56 11.32 -20.24
CA VAL A 232 -5.29 9.88 -20.42
C VAL A 232 -4.30 9.64 -21.56
N GLY A 233 -3.47 8.61 -21.45
CA GLY A 233 -2.55 8.17 -22.51
C GLY A 233 -1.15 8.78 -22.43
N GLY A 234 -0.50 8.96 -23.59
CA GLY A 234 0.93 9.30 -23.68
C GLY A 234 1.25 10.78 -23.43
N LYS A 235 2.37 11.04 -22.72
CA LYS A 235 2.97 12.37 -22.48
C LYS A 235 2.01 13.42 -21.83
N PRO A 236 1.31 13.11 -20.73
CA PRO A 236 0.33 14.04 -20.14
C PRO A 236 0.93 15.36 -19.66
N TYR A 237 2.20 15.42 -19.25
CA TYR A 237 2.83 16.71 -18.91
C TYR A 237 3.00 17.65 -20.12
N ALA A 238 3.22 17.11 -21.32
CA ALA A 238 3.25 17.93 -22.52
C ALA A 238 1.84 18.46 -22.83
N GLN A 239 0.83 17.58 -22.76
CA GLN A 239 -0.57 17.97 -22.94
C GLN A 239 -1.02 19.04 -21.92
N ALA A 240 -0.61 18.90 -20.66
CA ALA A 240 -0.88 19.85 -19.59
C ALA A 240 -0.22 21.21 -19.84
N TYR A 241 1.04 21.22 -20.30
CA TYR A 241 1.76 22.42 -20.67
C TYR A 241 1.09 23.16 -21.83
N ASP A 242 0.82 22.45 -22.92
CA ASP A 242 0.18 23.01 -24.12
C ASP A 242 -1.23 23.55 -23.81
N ARG A 243 -1.94 22.90 -22.90
CA ARG A 243 -3.27 23.33 -22.44
C ARG A 243 -3.22 24.52 -21.46
N GLY A 244 -2.04 24.84 -20.91
CA GLY A 244 -1.82 25.95 -19.99
C GLY A 244 -2.47 25.77 -18.62
N VAL A 245 -2.53 24.53 -18.11
CA VAL A 245 -3.20 24.22 -16.82
C VAL A 245 -2.62 25.01 -15.65
N LYS A 246 -3.40 25.12 -14.56
CA LYS A 246 -2.98 25.76 -13.30
C LYS A 246 -2.87 24.79 -12.13
N ILE A 247 -3.20 23.53 -12.38
CA ILE A 247 -3.05 22.41 -11.48
C ILE A 247 -2.60 21.19 -12.30
N ILE A 248 -1.76 20.36 -11.70
CA ILE A 248 -1.49 18.99 -12.14
C ILE A 248 -1.76 18.07 -10.95
N GLY A 249 -2.00 16.79 -11.19
CA GLY A 249 -2.29 15.83 -10.13
C GLY A 249 -1.85 14.43 -10.48
N ALA A 250 -2.08 13.53 -9.53
CA ALA A 250 -1.87 12.10 -9.70
C ALA A 250 -3.05 11.34 -9.11
N THR A 251 -3.30 10.14 -9.63
CA THR A 251 -4.38 9.26 -9.20
C THR A 251 -3.83 7.89 -8.90
N ALA A 252 -3.96 7.43 -7.65
CA ALA A 252 -3.77 6.03 -7.32
C ALA A 252 -5.09 5.27 -7.45
N HIS A 253 -5.05 4.10 -8.08
CA HIS A 253 -6.25 3.30 -8.35
C HIS A 253 -5.92 1.81 -8.39
N TYR A 254 -6.92 0.96 -8.20
CA TYR A 254 -6.77 -0.46 -8.53
C TYR A 254 -6.76 -0.66 -10.04
N VAL A 255 -5.93 -1.59 -10.51
CA VAL A 255 -5.85 -1.93 -11.93
C VAL A 255 -6.97 -2.87 -12.32
N THR A 256 -7.60 -2.57 -13.45
CA THR A 256 -8.57 -3.41 -14.15
C THR A 256 -8.10 -3.66 -15.58
N GLU A 257 -8.87 -4.44 -16.34
CA GLU A 257 -8.58 -4.70 -17.76
C GLU A 257 -8.78 -3.43 -18.61
N GLU A 258 -9.55 -2.46 -18.12
CA GLU A 258 -9.67 -1.13 -18.70
C GLU A 258 -8.47 -0.27 -18.27
N LEU A 259 -7.69 0.20 -19.26
CA LEU A 259 -6.50 1.01 -19.01
C LEU A 259 -6.87 2.29 -18.25
N ASP A 260 -6.24 2.51 -17.10
CA ASP A 260 -6.48 3.65 -16.20
C ASP A 260 -7.96 3.82 -15.78
N GLY A 261 -8.78 2.77 -15.88
CA GLY A 261 -10.24 2.82 -15.66
C GLY A 261 -10.74 2.19 -14.36
N GLY A 262 -9.84 1.70 -13.50
CA GLY A 262 -10.23 0.99 -12.27
C GLY A 262 -10.62 1.90 -11.11
N PRO A 263 -11.09 1.32 -9.98
CA PRO A 263 -11.55 2.07 -8.83
C PRO A 263 -10.46 2.99 -8.26
N ILE A 264 -10.73 4.29 -8.24
CA ILE A 264 -9.84 5.32 -7.68
C ILE A 264 -9.76 5.14 -6.16
N ILE A 265 -8.53 5.12 -5.62
CA ILE A 265 -8.24 5.03 -4.18
C ILE A 265 -7.94 6.41 -3.61
N GLU A 266 -7.08 7.18 -4.29
CA GLU A 266 -6.59 8.47 -3.80
C GLU A 266 -6.25 9.39 -4.98
N GLN A 267 -6.46 10.69 -4.80
CA GLN A 267 -6.04 11.72 -5.73
C GLN A 267 -5.50 12.94 -4.99
N ASP A 268 -4.47 13.57 -5.54
CA ASP A 268 -3.97 14.85 -5.02
C ASP A 268 -3.50 15.74 -6.18
N VAL A 269 -3.41 17.04 -5.92
CA VAL A 269 -3.05 18.06 -6.91
C VAL A 269 -2.03 19.05 -6.34
N GLN A 270 -1.22 19.63 -7.23
CA GLN A 270 -0.43 20.81 -6.92
C GLN A 270 -0.63 21.88 -7.98
N ARG A 271 -0.51 23.13 -7.53
CA ARG A 271 -0.57 24.30 -8.41
C ARG A 271 0.67 24.39 -9.28
N VAL A 272 0.46 24.81 -10.52
CA VAL A 272 1.51 25.16 -11.48
C VAL A 272 1.16 26.49 -12.13
N SER A 273 2.14 27.13 -12.74
CA SER A 273 2.06 28.49 -13.26
C SER A 273 2.54 28.56 -14.71
N HIS A 274 2.35 29.72 -15.34
CA HIS A 274 2.89 29.99 -16.68
C HIS A 274 4.43 30.03 -16.73
N ARG A 275 5.12 29.94 -15.58
CA ARG A 275 6.58 29.93 -15.48
C ARG A 275 7.15 28.51 -15.53
N ASP A 276 6.31 27.50 -15.33
CA ASP A 276 6.72 26.10 -15.26
C ASP A 276 6.74 25.49 -16.66
N ASN A 277 7.93 25.06 -17.09
CA ASN A 277 8.09 24.31 -18.34
C ASN A 277 7.78 22.81 -18.13
N VAL A 278 7.77 22.02 -19.20
CA VAL A 278 7.47 20.57 -19.14
C VAL A 278 8.38 19.81 -18.17
N ALA A 279 9.65 20.20 -18.02
CA ALA A 279 10.57 19.55 -17.09
C ALA A 279 10.19 19.86 -15.62
N GLU A 280 9.81 21.10 -15.32
CA GLU A 280 9.29 21.47 -14.00
C GLU A 280 7.96 20.77 -13.69
N LEU A 281 7.04 20.70 -14.66
CA LEU A 281 5.79 19.95 -14.49
C LEU A 281 6.05 18.48 -14.14
N LYS A 282 7.03 17.83 -14.80
CA LYS A 282 7.46 16.47 -14.46
C LYS A 282 8.01 16.39 -13.05
N ARG A 283 8.88 17.32 -12.64
CA ARG A 283 9.49 17.35 -11.29
C ARG A 283 8.42 17.51 -10.20
N ILE A 284 7.48 18.43 -10.39
CA ILE A 284 6.34 18.64 -9.49
C ILE A 284 5.48 17.37 -9.46
N GLY A 285 5.16 16.84 -10.64
CA GLY A 285 4.38 15.62 -10.81
C GLY A 285 4.92 14.42 -10.04
N ARG A 286 6.23 14.14 -10.12
CA ARG A 286 6.90 13.09 -9.34
C ARG A 286 6.69 13.23 -7.83
N THR A 287 6.60 14.47 -7.33
CA THR A 287 6.34 14.74 -5.91
C THR A 287 4.92 14.35 -5.52
N ILE A 288 3.94 14.62 -6.37
CA ILE A 288 2.53 14.26 -6.13
C ILE A 288 2.37 12.75 -6.20
N GLU A 289 2.92 12.12 -7.24
CA GLU A 289 2.80 10.69 -7.48
C GLU A 289 3.31 9.84 -6.31
N ARG A 290 4.49 10.15 -5.77
CA ARG A 290 5.05 9.38 -4.66
C ARG A 290 4.18 9.47 -3.40
N VAL A 291 3.61 10.65 -3.12
CA VAL A 291 2.75 10.88 -1.95
C VAL A 291 1.41 10.16 -2.11
N VAL A 292 0.76 10.34 -3.26
CA VAL A 292 -0.53 9.71 -3.58
C VAL A 292 -0.42 8.19 -3.56
N LEU A 293 0.63 7.63 -4.18
CA LEU A 293 0.84 6.18 -4.17
C LEU A 293 1.08 5.68 -2.74
N ALA A 294 1.94 6.33 -1.96
CA ALA A 294 2.25 5.90 -0.60
C ALA A 294 1.00 5.88 0.30
N ARG A 295 0.14 6.90 0.21
CA ARG A 295 -1.16 6.93 0.92
C ARG A 295 -2.05 5.76 0.52
N ALA A 296 -2.22 5.53 -0.78
CA ALA A 296 -3.05 4.44 -1.29
C ALA A 296 -2.55 3.06 -0.84
N VAL A 297 -1.23 2.83 -0.89
CA VAL A 297 -0.63 1.59 -0.40
C VAL A 297 -0.83 1.44 1.10
N LYS A 298 -0.61 2.52 1.89
CA LYS A 298 -0.84 2.53 3.34
C LYS A 298 -2.28 2.17 3.70
N TRP A 299 -3.25 2.81 3.05
CA TRP A 299 -4.66 2.53 3.29
C TRP A 299 -5.05 1.10 2.90
N HIS A 300 -4.47 0.56 1.83
CA HIS A 300 -4.68 -0.84 1.46
C HIS A 300 -4.13 -1.80 2.53
N ILE A 301 -2.89 -1.60 2.99
CA ILE A 301 -2.29 -2.50 3.98
C ILE A 301 -2.94 -2.40 5.36
N GLU A 302 -3.56 -1.26 5.67
CA GLU A 302 -4.29 -1.02 6.90
C GLU A 302 -5.77 -1.44 6.87
N ASP A 303 -6.20 -2.11 5.79
CA ASP A 303 -7.57 -2.60 5.61
C ASP A 303 -8.57 -1.43 5.68
N ARG A 304 -8.27 -0.30 5.02
CA ARG A 304 -9.13 0.89 5.03
C ARG A 304 -10.00 1.02 3.79
N ILE A 305 -9.83 0.12 2.82
CA ILE A 305 -10.44 0.26 1.49
C ILE A 305 -11.42 -0.88 1.26
N LEU A 306 -12.68 -0.53 0.99
CA LEU A 306 -13.69 -1.44 0.45
C LEU A 306 -14.04 -1.01 -0.98
N VAL A 307 -13.99 -1.95 -1.92
CA VAL A 307 -14.36 -1.71 -3.32
C VAL A 307 -15.82 -2.07 -3.52
N HIS A 308 -16.59 -1.15 -4.09
CA HIS A 308 -17.95 -1.40 -4.54
C HIS A 308 -18.14 -0.89 -5.96
N GLN A 309 -18.50 -1.81 -6.86
CA GLN A 309 -18.54 -1.53 -8.29
C GLN A 309 -17.19 -0.95 -8.74
N ASN A 310 -17.17 0.21 -9.41
CA ASN A 310 -15.95 0.88 -9.84
C ASN A 310 -15.52 2.04 -8.93
N LYS A 311 -15.86 1.98 -7.64
CA LYS A 311 -15.53 3.02 -6.64
C LYS A 311 -14.97 2.38 -5.38
N THR A 312 -14.33 3.20 -4.54
CA THR A 312 -13.86 2.78 -3.22
C THR A 312 -14.52 3.59 -2.11
N VAL A 313 -14.83 2.93 -1.01
CA VAL A 313 -15.02 3.55 0.31
C VAL A 313 -13.69 3.46 1.03
N VAL A 314 -13.15 4.60 1.48
CA VAL A 314 -11.86 4.69 2.18
C VAL A 314 -12.11 5.26 3.58
N PHE A 315 -11.76 4.48 4.62
CA PHE A 315 -11.85 4.90 6.02
C PHE A 315 -10.52 5.56 6.45
N ASN A 316 -10.35 6.87 6.16
CA ASN A 316 -9.12 7.63 6.39
C ASN A 316 -9.14 8.51 7.63
#